data_AF-X0VYQ5-F1
#
_entry.id   AF-X0VYQ5-F1
#
_cell.length_a   1.000
_cell.length_b   1.000
_cell.length_c   1.000
_cell.angle_alpha   90.00
_cell.angle_beta   90.00
_cell.angle_gamma   90.00
#
_symmetry.space_group_name_H-M   'P 1'
#
loop_
_entity.id
_entity.type
_entity.pdbx_description
1 polymer ?
#
loop_
_entity_poly.entity_id
_entity_poly.type
_entity_poly.pdbx_seq_one_letter_code
_entity_poly.pdbx_strand_id
1 'polypeptide(L)'
;MRPGSRPRVKPPIQDILRRGDEVLVQVIKEGIGNKGPTLSTYISIPGRYLVLMPALGRVGVSRKIEDEDDRRRLRDILLDLNPPKGLGFIIRTAGAGRTKRELSRDLAYLLRLWKVIVRRVKKCRAPVDIYEESDMIIRTIRDIFSSEVDVIHVDEERAFERAKEFLQMVMPRHVGRLQLYQGKEPLFNKYKLEDEISMIHQREVPLKKGGSIVIDQTEALVAIDVNSGNFRSNGSAEDSAFQINQLAAKEIARQ
;
A
#
# COMPACT_ATOMS: atom_id res chain seq x y z
N MET A 1 22.50 20.09 -20.36
CA MET A 1 22.21 18.74 -19.82
C MET A 1 20.72 18.63 -19.54
N ARG A 2 20.03 17.57 -20.02
CA ARG A 2 18.60 17.36 -19.70
C ARG A 2 18.47 17.08 -18.19
N PRO A 3 17.56 17.74 -17.46
CA PRO A 3 17.27 17.37 -16.08
C PRO A 3 16.74 15.93 -16.07
N GLY A 4 17.51 14.99 -15.53
CA GLY A 4 17.10 13.58 -15.41
C GLY A 4 17.97 12.54 -16.13
N SER A 5 19.03 12.91 -16.85
CA SER A 5 20.04 11.91 -17.24
C SER A 5 20.94 11.61 -16.04
N ARG A 6 20.83 10.41 -15.47
CA ARG A 6 21.76 9.94 -14.43
C ARG A 6 23.19 10.08 -14.97
N PRO A 7 24.14 10.67 -14.21
CA PRO A 7 25.54 10.71 -14.63
C PRO A 7 26.01 9.29 -14.95
N ARG A 8 26.66 9.11 -16.12
CA ARG A 8 27.22 7.80 -16.53
C ARG A 8 28.28 7.30 -15.55
N VAL A 9 28.89 8.20 -14.79
CA VAL A 9 29.83 7.91 -13.71
C VAL A 9 29.28 8.54 -12.44
N LYS A 10 28.96 7.73 -11.44
CA LYS A 10 28.63 8.22 -10.09
C LYS A 10 29.93 8.39 -9.32
N PRO A 11 30.15 9.52 -8.64
CA PRO A 11 31.33 9.67 -7.81
C PRO A 11 31.29 8.66 -6.63
N PRO A 12 32.45 8.27 -6.11
CA PRO A 12 32.55 7.51 -4.87
C PRO A 12 31.80 8.19 -3.71
N ILE A 13 31.23 7.40 -2.80
CA ILE A 13 30.38 7.93 -1.72
C ILE A 13 31.14 8.88 -0.78
N GLN A 14 32.44 8.67 -0.60
CA GLN A 14 33.32 9.51 0.21
C GLN A 14 33.45 10.94 -0.32
N ASP A 15 33.16 11.16 -1.60
CA ASP A 15 33.18 12.50 -2.22
C ASP A 15 31.82 13.20 -2.09
N ILE A 16 30.77 12.47 -1.69
CA ILE A 16 29.39 12.96 -1.60
C ILE A 16 28.99 13.23 -0.14
N LEU A 17 29.36 12.34 0.78
CA LEU A 17 28.93 12.38 2.19
C LEU A 17 30.12 12.29 3.14
N ARG A 18 30.04 13.05 4.23
CA ARG A 18 30.99 13.05 5.34
C ARG A 18 30.30 12.59 6.62
N ARG A 19 31.09 12.06 7.57
CA ARG A 19 30.58 11.73 8.89
C ARG A 19 30.07 13.00 9.56
N GLY A 20 28.82 12.95 10.06
CA GLY A 20 28.14 14.08 10.68
C GLY A 20 27.19 14.85 9.76
N ASP A 21 27.16 14.54 8.46
CA ASP A 21 26.18 15.15 7.55
C ASP A 21 24.75 14.77 7.95
N GLU A 22 23.88 15.78 8.04
CA GLU A 22 22.45 15.57 8.26
C GLU A 22 21.77 15.27 6.91
N VAL A 23 21.10 14.11 6.82
CA VAL A 23 20.44 13.66 5.59
C VAL A 23 19.01 13.26 5.89
N LEU A 24 18.05 13.82 5.14
CA LEU A 24 16.67 13.36 5.18
C LEU A 24 16.57 12.01 4.47
N VAL A 25 16.11 11.00 5.20
CA VAL A 25 15.98 9.62 4.72
C VAL A 25 14.56 9.10 4.96
N GLN A 26 14.14 8.17 4.11
CA GLN A 26 12.92 7.39 4.27
C GLN A 26 13.29 5.92 4.41
N VAL A 27 12.70 5.24 5.39
CA VAL A 27 12.75 3.77 5.51
C VAL A 27 11.96 3.17 4.35
N ILE A 28 12.62 2.36 3.52
CA ILE A 28 12.00 1.64 2.38
C ILE A 28 11.87 0.14 2.64
N LYS A 29 12.64 -0.39 3.59
CA LYS A 29 12.52 -1.75 4.11
C LYS A 29 12.87 -1.74 5.58
N GLU A 30 12.04 -2.37 6.40
CA GLU A 30 12.30 -2.58 7.81
C GLU A 30 13.58 -3.40 8.04
N GLY A 31 14.16 -3.27 9.23
CA GLY A 31 15.27 -4.11 9.65
C GLY A 31 14.83 -5.57 9.84
N ILE A 32 15.72 -6.51 9.53
CA ILE A 32 15.46 -7.95 9.73
C ILE A 32 16.65 -8.54 10.48
N GLY A 33 16.39 -9.10 11.66
CA GLY A 33 17.43 -9.63 12.55
C GLY A 33 18.48 -8.56 12.87
N ASN A 34 19.74 -8.84 12.54
CA ASN A 34 20.87 -7.93 12.77
C ASN A 34 21.07 -6.90 11.64
N LYS A 35 20.29 -6.97 10.56
CA LYS A 35 20.40 -6.05 9.42
C LYS A 35 19.53 -4.81 9.69
N GLY A 36 20.18 -3.66 9.78
CA GLY A 36 19.50 -2.36 9.89
C GLY A 36 18.57 -2.07 8.69
N PRO A 37 17.64 -1.10 8.84
CA PRO A 37 16.68 -0.77 7.81
C PRO A 37 17.36 -0.26 6.54
N THR A 38 16.71 -0.48 5.39
CA THR A 38 17.16 0.10 4.12
C THR A 38 16.59 1.50 3.98
N LEU A 39 17.44 2.47 3.67
CA LEU A 39 17.09 3.89 3.59
C LEU A 39 17.22 4.43 2.17
N SER A 40 16.43 5.47 1.87
CA SER A 40 16.50 6.22 0.61
C SER A 40 16.37 7.72 0.86
N THR A 41 17.16 8.53 0.16
CA THR A 41 16.99 10.00 0.11
C THR A 41 15.95 10.44 -0.92
N TYR A 42 15.49 9.52 -1.78
CA TYR A 42 14.36 9.75 -2.68
C TYR A 42 13.04 9.56 -1.92
N ILE A 43 12.63 10.62 -1.22
CA ILE A 43 11.39 10.63 -0.46
C ILE A 43 10.19 10.47 -1.39
N SER A 44 9.26 9.61 -1.00
CA SER A 44 7.99 9.39 -1.68
C SER A 44 6.85 9.35 -0.66
N ILE A 45 5.77 10.09 -0.95
CA ILE A 45 4.61 10.21 -0.06
C ILE A 45 3.38 9.76 -0.84
N PRO A 46 2.85 8.56 -0.56
CA PRO A 46 1.68 8.05 -1.26
C PRO A 46 0.39 8.72 -0.76
N GLY A 47 -0.35 9.30 -1.71
CA GLY A 47 -1.76 9.64 -1.59
C GLY A 47 -2.64 8.51 -2.13
N ARG A 48 -3.95 8.73 -2.27
CA ARG A 48 -4.85 7.69 -2.80
C ARG A 48 -4.66 7.46 -4.29
N TYR A 49 -4.56 8.55 -5.05
CA TYR A 49 -4.48 8.56 -6.51
C TYR A 49 -3.13 9.05 -7.03
N LEU A 50 -2.41 9.84 -6.23
CA LEU A 50 -1.13 10.43 -6.57
C LEU A 50 -0.04 9.93 -5.61
N VAL A 51 1.21 9.99 -6.04
CA VAL A 51 2.39 9.88 -5.19
C VAL A 51 3.20 11.14 -5.36
N LEU A 52 3.47 11.86 -4.26
CA LEU A 52 4.38 12.99 -4.26
C LEU A 52 5.82 12.48 -4.19
N MET A 53 6.66 12.91 -5.13
CA MET A 53 8.10 12.64 -5.17
C MET A 53 8.84 13.98 -5.33
N PRO A 54 9.25 14.63 -4.23
CA PRO A 54 9.87 15.96 -4.28
C PRO A 54 11.10 16.01 -5.19
N ALA A 55 11.98 15.01 -5.12
CA ALA A 55 13.21 14.95 -5.92
C ALA A 55 13.01 14.66 -7.42
N LEU A 56 11.79 14.29 -7.85
CA LEU A 56 11.53 13.90 -9.24
C LEU A 56 11.38 15.12 -10.17
N GLY A 57 10.81 16.22 -9.67
CA GLY A 57 10.65 17.49 -10.42
C GLY A 57 9.82 17.40 -11.70
N ARG A 58 9.04 16.33 -11.91
CA ARG A 58 8.17 16.13 -13.07
C ARG A 58 6.91 15.34 -12.73
N VAL A 59 5.92 15.42 -13.62
CA VAL A 59 4.70 14.61 -13.58
C VAL A 59 4.91 13.28 -14.32
N GLY A 60 4.37 12.19 -13.78
CA GLY A 60 4.39 10.86 -14.36
C GLY A 60 3.08 10.08 -14.16
N VAL A 61 2.98 8.95 -14.85
CA VAL A 61 1.85 8.02 -14.78
C VAL A 61 2.39 6.62 -14.49
N SER A 62 1.70 5.86 -13.64
CA SER A 62 2.04 4.48 -13.29
C SER A 62 2.28 3.64 -14.54
N ARG A 63 3.31 2.79 -14.51
CA ARG A 63 3.59 1.85 -15.61
C ARG A 63 2.52 0.77 -15.79
N LYS A 64 1.71 0.52 -14.76
CA LYS A 64 0.57 -0.43 -14.81
C LYS A 64 -0.63 0.11 -15.59
N ILE A 65 -0.63 1.38 -15.97
CA ILE A 65 -1.59 1.95 -16.93
C ILE A 65 -0.89 1.85 -18.28
N GLU A 66 -1.33 0.92 -19.10
CA GLU A 66 -0.68 0.54 -20.37
C GLU A 66 -1.16 1.37 -21.56
N ASP A 67 -2.43 1.77 -21.55
CA ASP A 67 -3.04 2.58 -22.61
C ASP A 67 -2.37 3.98 -22.70
N GLU A 68 -1.76 4.28 -23.85
CA GLU A 68 -1.01 5.53 -24.06
C GLU A 68 -1.88 6.78 -24.17
N ASP A 69 -3.12 6.65 -24.64
CA ASP A 69 -4.05 7.76 -24.73
C ASP A 69 -4.53 8.17 -23.33
N ASP A 70 -4.85 7.18 -22.49
CA ASP A 70 -5.16 7.41 -21.08
C ASP A 70 -3.98 8.01 -20.32
N ARG A 71 -2.76 7.53 -20.57
CA ARG A 71 -1.55 8.10 -19.95
C ARG A 71 -1.34 9.55 -20.35
N ARG A 72 -1.59 9.90 -21.61
CA ARG A 72 -1.51 11.28 -22.11
C ARG A 72 -2.57 12.15 -21.44
N ARG A 73 -3.83 11.73 -21.49
CA ARG A 73 -4.97 12.41 -20.86
C ARG A 73 -4.74 12.66 -19.36
N LEU A 74 -4.28 11.65 -18.62
CA LEU A 74 -4.00 11.76 -17.19
C LEU A 74 -2.85 12.70 -16.88
N ARG A 75 -1.80 12.68 -17.70
CA ARG A 75 -0.69 13.63 -17.59
C ARG A 75 -1.18 15.06 -17.80
N ASP A 76 -2.00 15.30 -18.81
CA ASP A 76 -2.54 16.63 -19.13
C ASP A 76 -3.45 17.13 -18.01
N ILE A 77 -4.33 16.28 -17.47
CA ILE A 77 -5.16 16.62 -16.30
C ILE A 77 -4.29 17.06 -15.12
N LEU A 78 -3.21 16.34 -14.83
CA LEU A 78 -2.33 16.68 -13.70
C LEU A 78 -1.47 17.91 -13.97
N LEU A 79 -1.11 18.20 -15.22
CA LEU A 79 -0.47 19.46 -15.59
C LEU A 79 -1.44 20.64 -15.41
N ASP A 80 -2.70 20.50 -15.82
CA ASP A 80 -3.73 21.53 -15.63
C ASP A 80 -4.03 21.84 -14.16
N LEU A 81 -3.77 20.88 -13.25
CA LEU A 81 -3.88 21.12 -11.81
C LEU A 81 -2.78 22.03 -11.27
N ASN A 82 -1.81 22.43 -12.10
CA ASN A 82 -0.72 23.33 -11.78
C ASN A 82 0.02 22.95 -10.48
N PRO A 83 0.59 21.72 -10.40
CA PRO A 83 1.36 21.30 -9.24
C PRO A 83 2.54 22.27 -9.00
N PRO A 84 2.93 22.54 -7.74
CA PRO A 84 4.02 23.45 -7.44
C PRO A 84 5.32 23.07 -8.15
N LYS A 85 5.99 24.07 -8.72
CA LYS A 85 7.29 23.89 -9.37
C LYS A 85 8.30 23.25 -8.41
N GLY A 86 9.12 22.35 -8.93
CA GLY A 86 10.14 21.64 -8.16
C GLY A 86 9.64 20.38 -7.43
N LEU A 87 8.33 20.15 -7.35
CA LEU A 87 7.78 18.87 -6.86
C LEU A 87 7.39 17.97 -8.04
N GLY A 88 7.65 16.68 -7.91
CA GLY A 88 7.18 15.67 -8.86
C GLY A 88 5.98 14.90 -8.32
N PHE A 89 5.12 14.44 -9.22
CA PHE A 89 3.93 13.66 -8.89
C PHE A 89 3.77 12.49 -9.84
N ILE A 90 3.32 11.34 -9.33
CA ILE A 90 3.01 10.16 -10.15
C ILE A 90 1.56 9.76 -9.94
N ILE A 91 0.80 9.60 -11.02
CA ILE A 91 -0.57 9.06 -10.95
C ILE A 91 -0.51 7.55 -10.74
N ARG A 92 -1.12 7.05 -9.67
CA ARG A 92 -1.28 5.63 -9.31
C ARG A 92 -2.32 4.97 -10.22
N THR A 93 -2.29 3.64 -10.30
CA THR A 93 -3.31 2.86 -11.03
C THR A 93 -4.73 3.17 -10.55
N ALA A 94 -4.94 3.36 -9.24
CA ALA A 94 -6.22 3.77 -8.66
C ALA A 94 -6.74 5.14 -9.17
N GLY A 95 -5.85 5.98 -9.73
CA GLY A 95 -6.15 7.28 -10.31
C GLY A 95 -6.56 7.26 -11.78
N ALA A 96 -6.45 6.13 -12.49
CA ALA A 96 -6.62 6.08 -13.95
C ALA A 96 -8.00 6.56 -14.46
N GLY A 97 -9.06 6.18 -13.73
CA GLY A 97 -10.44 6.56 -14.03
C GLY A 97 -10.98 7.73 -13.20
N ARG A 98 -10.11 8.49 -12.52
CA ARG A 98 -10.56 9.53 -11.57
C ARG A 98 -10.67 10.90 -12.22
N THR A 99 -11.62 11.67 -11.72
CA THR A 99 -11.90 13.02 -12.22
C THR A 99 -10.81 14.00 -11.78
N LYS A 100 -10.64 15.10 -12.54
CA LYS A 100 -9.74 16.22 -12.18
C LYS A 100 -9.99 16.73 -10.75
N ARG A 101 -11.25 16.75 -10.30
CA ARG A 101 -11.64 17.18 -8.96
C ARG A 101 -11.16 16.22 -7.88
N GLU A 102 -11.20 14.91 -8.11
CA GLU A 102 -10.67 13.91 -7.16
C GLU A 102 -9.14 13.99 -7.09
N LEU A 103 -8.46 14.08 -8.24
CA LEU A 103 -7.00 14.26 -8.28
C LEU A 103 -6.56 15.56 -7.60
N SER A 104 -7.32 16.65 -7.75
CA SER A 104 -7.06 17.93 -7.09
C SER A 104 -7.12 17.83 -5.56
N ARG A 105 -8.07 17.07 -5.00
CA ARG A 105 -8.16 16.87 -3.55
C ARG A 105 -6.98 16.09 -3.00
N ASP A 106 -6.59 15.00 -3.67
CA ASP A 106 -5.44 14.20 -3.28
C ASP A 106 -4.13 14.98 -3.41
N LEU A 107 -4.00 15.82 -4.45
CA LEU A 107 -2.90 16.77 -4.59
C LEU A 107 -2.85 17.76 -3.42
N ALA A 108 -3.98 18.37 -3.06
CA ALA A 108 -4.06 19.29 -1.93
C ALA A 108 -3.69 18.62 -0.60
N TYR A 109 -4.14 17.39 -0.38
CA TYR A 109 -3.77 16.57 0.78
C TYR A 109 -2.25 16.37 0.85
N LEU A 110 -1.64 15.89 -0.25
CA LEU A 110 -0.20 15.66 -0.31
C LEU A 110 0.63 16.93 -0.10
N LEU A 111 0.18 18.06 -0.68
CA LEU A 111 0.86 19.35 -0.50
C LEU A 111 0.79 19.84 0.94
N ARG A 112 -0.34 19.61 1.63
CA ARG A 112 -0.48 19.96 3.04
C ARG A 112 0.44 19.11 3.92
N LEU A 113 0.50 17.81 3.66
CA LEU A 113 1.41 16.90 4.35
C LEU A 113 2.88 17.27 4.11
N TRP A 114 3.25 17.58 2.87
CA TRP A 114 4.60 18.04 2.54
C TRP A 114 5.00 19.32 3.28
N LYS A 115 4.08 20.29 3.40
CA LYS A 115 4.31 21.51 4.20
C LYS A 115 4.55 21.19 5.68
N VAL A 116 3.90 20.17 6.24
CA VAL A 116 4.17 19.72 7.63
C VAL A 116 5.58 19.14 7.73
N ILE A 117 5.95 18.23 6.82
CA ILE A 117 7.27 17.60 6.76
C ILE A 117 8.38 18.65 6.64
N VAL A 118 8.29 19.56 5.66
CA VAL A 118 9.30 20.61 5.45
C VAL A 118 9.45 21.52 6.67
N ARG A 119 8.35 21.87 7.34
CA ARG A 119 8.40 22.66 8.58
C ARG A 119 9.12 21.91 9.71
N ARG A 120 8.85 20.61 9.86
CA ARG A 120 9.50 19.76 10.87
C ARG A 120 11.00 19.64 10.60
N VAL A 121 11.39 19.37 9.35
CA VAL A 121 12.81 19.31 8.92
C VAL A 121 13.55 20.60 9.24
N LYS A 122 12.95 21.77 8.98
CA LYS A 122 13.59 23.07 9.28
C LYS A 122 13.73 23.38 10.77
N LYS A 123 12.85 22.83 11.62
CA LYS A 123 12.76 23.16 13.04
C LYS A 123 13.63 22.24 13.92
N CYS A 124 13.89 21.02 13.47
CA CYS A 124 14.49 19.98 14.30
C CYS A 124 15.91 19.67 13.84
N ARG A 125 16.79 19.35 14.80
CA ARG A 125 18.14 18.85 14.53
C ARG A 125 18.15 17.33 14.56
N ALA A 126 19.00 16.70 13.76
CA ALA A 126 19.10 15.24 13.72
C ALA A 126 19.79 14.70 14.99
N PRO A 127 19.59 13.40 15.34
CA PRO A 127 18.63 12.46 14.77
C PRO A 127 17.21 12.69 15.34
N VAL A 128 16.20 12.71 14.47
CA VAL A 128 14.81 12.94 14.87
C VAL A 128 13.85 12.39 13.83
N ASP A 129 12.74 11.82 14.30
CA ASP A 129 11.65 11.43 13.42
C ASP A 129 10.90 12.65 12.88
N ILE A 130 10.79 12.70 11.55
CA ILE A 130 10.17 13.81 10.82
C ILE A 130 8.71 13.52 10.53
N TYR A 131 8.41 12.30 10.09
CA TYR A 131 7.07 11.84 9.74
C TYR A 131 7.01 10.33 9.90
N GLU A 132 6.05 9.90 10.71
CA GLU A 132 5.63 8.51 10.78
C GLU A 132 4.50 8.31 9.77
N GLU A 133 4.57 7.23 8.98
CA GLU A 133 3.51 6.92 8.02
C GLU A 133 2.17 6.76 8.73
N SER A 134 1.09 7.14 8.04
CA SER A 134 -0.25 7.11 8.60
C SER A 134 -0.59 5.75 9.20
N ASP A 135 -1.39 5.82 10.26
CA ASP A 135 -1.99 4.68 10.96
C ASP A 135 -2.57 3.65 9.98
N MET A 136 -2.54 2.37 10.37
CA MET A 136 -2.89 1.23 9.52
C MET A 136 -4.26 1.41 8.85
N ILE A 137 -5.22 2.01 9.54
CA ILE A 137 -6.56 2.27 9.02
C ILE A 137 -6.54 3.23 7.82
N ILE A 138 -5.86 4.36 7.95
CA ILE A 138 -5.72 5.33 6.85
C ILE A 138 -4.96 4.70 5.69
N ARG A 139 -3.91 3.93 5.97
CA ARG A 139 -3.16 3.18 4.96
C ARG A 139 -4.05 2.19 4.21
N THR A 140 -4.85 1.41 4.92
CA THR A 140 -5.80 0.45 4.34
C THR A 140 -6.86 1.15 3.49
N ILE A 141 -7.45 2.25 3.97
CA ILE A 141 -8.41 3.03 3.16
C ILE A 141 -7.72 3.64 1.93
N ARG A 142 -6.49 4.13 2.07
CA ARG A 142 -5.73 4.70 0.95
C ARG A 142 -5.37 3.64 -0.09
N ASP A 143 -4.98 2.45 0.31
CA ASP A 143 -4.38 1.48 -0.60
C ASP A 143 -5.41 0.47 -1.13
N ILE A 144 -6.38 0.06 -0.32
CA ILE A 144 -7.32 -1.05 -0.61
C ILE A 144 -8.72 -0.55 -0.99
N PHE A 145 -9.25 0.51 -0.37
CA PHE A 145 -10.66 0.91 -0.55
C PHE A 145 -11.01 1.17 -2.03
N SER A 146 -12.03 0.49 -2.53
CA SER A 146 -12.55 0.65 -3.89
C SER A 146 -14.04 1.02 -3.85
N SER A 147 -14.60 1.39 -5.00
CA SER A 147 -16.05 1.63 -5.13
C SER A 147 -16.91 0.40 -4.85
N GLU A 148 -16.32 -0.81 -4.90
CA GLU A 148 -16.97 -2.09 -4.62
C GLU A 148 -17.13 -2.36 -3.11
N VAL A 149 -16.46 -1.60 -2.26
CA VAL A 149 -16.60 -1.72 -0.80
C VAL A 149 -17.84 -0.96 -0.35
N ASP A 150 -18.87 -1.67 0.12
CA ASP A 150 -20.13 -1.06 0.53
C ASP A 150 -20.03 -0.30 1.86
N VAL A 151 -19.37 -0.89 2.87
CA VAL A 151 -19.27 -0.35 4.22
C VAL A 151 -17.87 -0.58 4.80
N ILE A 152 -17.38 0.39 5.57
CA ILE A 152 -16.18 0.30 6.39
C ILE A 152 -16.63 0.33 7.86
N HIS A 153 -16.53 -0.80 8.55
CA HIS A 153 -16.81 -0.87 9.99
C HIS A 153 -15.54 -0.58 10.79
N VAL A 154 -15.68 0.29 11.79
CA VAL A 154 -14.64 0.58 12.77
C VAL A 154 -15.28 0.53 14.15
N ASP A 155 -14.70 -0.20 15.09
CA ASP A 155 -15.24 -0.40 16.45
C ASP A 155 -14.55 0.46 17.52
N GLU A 156 -13.57 1.30 17.13
CA GLU A 156 -12.87 2.24 18.00
C GLU A 156 -13.14 3.69 17.57
N GLU A 157 -13.56 4.54 18.50
CA GLU A 157 -14.09 5.87 18.18
C GLU A 157 -13.03 6.85 17.66
N ARG A 158 -11.81 6.81 18.21
CA ARG A 158 -10.72 7.69 17.71
C ARG A 158 -10.30 7.28 16.30
N ALA A 159 -10.24 5.98 16.02
CA ALA A 159 -9.96 5.42 14.70
C ALA A 159 -11.04 5.83 13.69
N PHE A 160 -12.31 5.77 14.09
CA PHE A 160 -13.42 6.20 13.26
C PHE A 160 -13.28 7.68 12.88
N GLU A 161 -13.03 8.57 13.84
CA GLU A 161 -12.87 10.00 13.55
C GLU A 161 -11.64 10.28 12.66
N ARG A 162 -10.50 9.61 12.90
CA ARG A 162 -9.33 9.71 12.00
C ARG A 162 -9.64 9.27 10.57
N ALA A 163 -10.34 8.15 10.41
CA ALA A 163 -10.75 7.63 9.10
C ALA A 163 -11.72 8.59 8.40
N LYS A 164 -12.66 9.16 9.15
CA LYS A 164 -13.65 10.14 8.68
C LYS A 164 -12.99 11.43 8.20
N GLU A 165 -12.05 11.98 8.96
CA GLU A 165 -11.27 13.16 8.54
C GLU A 165 -10.53 12.92 7.23
N PHE A 166 -9.88 11.75 7.09
CA PHE A 166 -9.20 11.36 5.86
C PHE A 166 -10.18 11.25 4.68
N LEU A 167 -11.31 10.56 4.87
CA LEU A 167 -12.34 10.40 3.84
C LEU A 167 -12.94 11.74 3.44
N GLN A 168 -13.27 12.62 4.37
CA GLN A 168 -13.82 13.95 4.06
C GLN A 168 -12.88 14.77 3.16
N MET A 169 -11.57 14.59 3.34
CA MET A 169 -10.56 15.32 2.60
C MET A 169 -10.31 14.77 1.21
N VAL A 170 -10.13 13.45 1.11
CA VAL A 170 -9.68 12.80 -0.13
C VAL A 170 -10.87 12.24 -0.93
N MET A 171 -11.86 11.68 -0.24
CA MET A 171 -12.96 10.90 -0.81
C MET A 171 -14.33 11.24 -0.17
N PRO A 172 -14.77 12.53 -0.19
CA PRO A 172 -15.93 12.98 0.60
C PRO A 172 -17.24 12.26 0.26
N ARG A 173 -17.39 11.77 -0.98
CA ARG A 173 -18.57 11.00 -1.41
C ARG A 173 -18.69 9.63 -0.72
N HIS A 174 -17.60 9.12 -0.15
CA HIS A 174 -17.55 7.81 0.50
C HIS A 174 -17.63 7.88 2.03
N VAL A 175 -17.74 9.07 2.61
CA VAL A 175 -17.83 9.25 4.08
C VAL A 175 -19.02 8.49 4.65
N GLY A 176 -20.16 8.46 3.95
CA GLY A 176 -21.36 7.72 4.39
C GLY A 176 -21.20 6.19 4.43
N ARG A 177 -20.12 5.64 3.88
CA ARG A 177 -19.79 4.21 3.98
C ARG A 177 -19.05 3.87 5.26
N LEU A 178 -18.50 4.86 5.97
CA LEU A 178 -17.82 4.64 7.24
C LEU A 178 -18.86 4.56 8.36
N GLN A 179 -18.85 3.47 9.12
CA GLN A 179 -19.80 3.22 10.21
C GLN A 179 -19.05 2.84 11.49
N LEU A 180 -19.38 3.54 12.58
CA LEU A 180 -18.94 3.17 13.93
C LEU A 180 -19.75 1.95 14.37
N TYR A 181 -19.06 0.87 14.65
CA TYR A 181 -19.65 -0.36 15.16
C TYR A 181 -19.79 -0.26 16.67
N GLN A 182 -21.03 -0.35 17.17
CA GLN A 182 -21.38 -0.27 18.60
C GLN A 182 -22.11 -1.54 19.08
N GLY A 183 -21.99 -2.63 18.34
CA GLY A 183 -22.60 -3.91 18.70
C GLY A 183 -21.95 -4.50 19.96
N LYS A 184 -22.72 -5.29 20.72
CA LYS A 184 -22.21 -5.99 21.91
C LYS A 184 -21.25 -7.14 21.58
N GLU A 185 -21.53 -7.83 20.48
CA GLU A 185 -20.66 -8.89 19.97
C GLU A 185 -19.44 -8.26 19.29
N PRO A 186 -18.20 -8.76 19.51
CA PRO A 186 -17.02 -8.25 18.81
C PRO A 186 -17.19 -8.26 17.29
N LEU A 187 -16.65 -7.24 16.62
CA LEU A 187 -16.88 -7.01 15.19
C LEU A 187 -16.50 -8.23 14.34
N PHE A 188 -15.35 -8.85 14.59
CA PHE A 188 -14.88 -9.99 13.81
C PHE A 188 -15.69 -11.27 14.07
N ASN A 189 -16.14 -11.50 15.30
CA ASN A 189 -17.05 -12.61 15.63
C ASN A 189 -18.37 -12.50 14.85
N LYS A 190 -18.98 -11.30 14.85
CA LYS A 190 -20.23 -11.04 14.14
C LYS A 190 -20.15 -11.42 12.66
N TYR A 191 -19.01 -11.14 12.02
CA TYR A 191 -18.77 -11.44 10.60
C TYR A 191 -18.01 -12.77 10.36
N LYS A 192 -17.83 -13.59 11.40
CA LYS A 192 -17.12 -14.88 11.35
C LYS A 192 -15.69 -14.80 10.78
N LEU A 193 -15.02 -13.67 11.02
CA LEU A 193 -13.64 -13.45 10.59
C LEU A 193 -12.64 -14.05 11.58
N GLU A 194 -13.04 -14.27 12.83
CA GLU A 194 -12.15 -14.82 13.87
C GLU A 194 -11.63 -16.22 13.49
N ASP A 195 -12.52 -17.08 12.98
CA ASP A 195 -12.16 -18.43 12.52
C ASP A 195 -11.15 -18.36 11.37
N GLU A 196 -11.37 -17.45 10.41
CA GLU A 196 -10.48 -17.24 9.26
C GLU A 196 -9.11 -16.68 9.67
N ILE A 197 -9.07 -15.74 10.61
CA ILE A 197 -7.83 -15.17 11.14
C ILE A 197 -7.05 -16.25 11.91
N SER A 198 -7.76 -17.10 12.66
CA SER A 198 -7.11 -18.20 13.39
C SER A 198 -6.38 -19.17 12.46
N MET A 199 -6.87 -19.36 11.22
CA MET A 199 -6.24 -20.23 10.23
C MET A 199 -4.91 -19.68 9.71
N ILE A 200 -4.70 -18.36 9.70
CA ILE A 200 -3.46 -17.72 9.23
C ILE A 200 -2.24 -18.24 10.01
N HIS A 201 -2.42 -18.59 11.27
CA HIS A 201 -1.36 -19.08 12.16
C HIS A 201 -1.24 -20.60 12.19
N GLN A 202 -2.09 -21.32 11.46
CA GLN A 202 -2.07 -22.78 11.45
C GLN A 202 -1.06 -23.28 10.43
N ARG A 203 -0.28 -24.29 10.84
CA ARG A 203 0.61 -25.01 9.93
C ARG A 203 -0.18 -25.77 8.86
N GLU A 204 -1.33 -26.32 9.21
CA GLU A 204 -2.21 -27.08 8.31
C GLU A 204 -3.54 -26.36 8.14
N VAL A 205 -3.92 -26.05 6.90
CA VAL A 205 -5.16 -25.32 6.57
C VAL A 205 -6.08 -26.23 5.76
N PRO A 206 -7.31 -26.52 6.23
CA PRO A 206 -8.24 -27.39 5.53
C PRO A 206 -8.81 -26.74 4.27
N LEU A 207 -8.97 -27.53 3.21
CA LEU A 207 -9.61 -27.08 1.97
C LEU A 207 -11.12 -27.34 1.99
N LYS A 208 -11.91 -26.45 1.36
CA LYS A 208 -13.39 -26.45 1.41
C LYS A 208 -14.07 -27.77 1.03
N LYS A 209 -13.46 -28.58 0.16
CA LYS A 209 -14.03 -29.86 -0.31
C LYS A 209 -13.36 -31.09 0.33
N GLY A 210 -12.47 -30.90 1.29
CA GLY A 210 -11.60 -31.94 1.83
C GLY A 210 -10.16 -31.79 1.32
N GLY A 211 -9.24 -32.45 2.01
CA GLY A 211 -7.80 -32.21 1.87
C GLY A 211 -7.33 -31.00 2.68
N SER A 212 -6.04 -30.70 2.60
CA SER A 212 -5.41 -29.59 3.32
C SER A 212 -4.15 -29.10 2.60
N ILE A 213 -3.74 -27.88 2.92
CA ILE A 213 -2.39 -27.40 2.61
C ILE A 213 -1.56 -27.36 3.89
N VAL A 214 -0.28 -27.66 3.79
CA VAL A 214 0.67 -27.63 4.92
C VAL A 214 1.76 -26.61 4.60
N ILE A 215 1.92 -25.61 5.46
CA ILE A 215 2.81 -24.47 5.25
C ILE A 215 3.97 -24.57 6.25
N ASP A 216 5.18 -24.80 5.74
CA ASP A 216 6.41 -24.88 6.54
C ASP A 216 7.37 -23.75 6.17
N GLN A 217 7.63 -22.86 7.13
CA GLN A 217 8.58 -21.78 6.97
C GLN A 217 9.99 -22.23 7.37
N THR A 218 10.96 -22.03 6.48
CA THR A 218 12.39 -22.25 6.72
C THR A 218 13.14 -20.91 6.65
N GLU A 219 14.46 -20.93 6.87
CA GLU A 219 15.29 -19.73 6.80
C GLU A 219 15.30 -19.09 5.40
N ALA A 220 15.31 -19.90 4.35
CA ALA A 220 15.50 -19.43 2.98
C ALA A 220 14.24 -19.44 2.12
N LEU A 221 13.24 -20.25 2.49
CA LEU A 221 12.01 -20.44 1.70
C LEU A 221 10.82 -20.85 2.57
N VAL A 222 9.63 -20.72 2.00
CA VAL A 222 8.39 -21.31 2.53
C VAL A 222 8.03 -22.48 1.63
N ALA A 223 7.92 -23.68 2.21
CA ALA A 223 7.47 -24.88 1.54
C ALA A 223 5.96 -25.06 1.78
N ILE A 224 5.21 -25.37 0.73
CA ILE A 224 3.78 -25.66 0.82
C ILE A 224 3.50 -27.01 0.20
N ASP A 225 2.93 -27.92 0.98
CA ASP A 225 2.50 -29.25 0.54
C ASP A 225 0.97 -29.32 0.42
N VAL A 226 0.46 -30.15 -0.49
CA VAL A 226 -0.98 -30.29 -0.76
C VAL A 226 -1.41 -31.73 -0.52
N ASN A 227 -2.21 -31.93 0.51
CA ASN A 227 -2.75 -33.23 0.89
C ASN A 227 -4.18 -33.39 0.38
N SER A 228 -4.42 -34.42 -0.43
CA SER A 228 -5.78 -34.74 -0.90
C SER A 228 -6.65 -35.37 0.18
N GLY A 229 -6.06 -36.05 1.17
CA GLY A 229 -6.77 -36.71 2.25
C GLY A 229 -7.90 -37.61 1.72
N ASN A 230 -9.13 -37.37 2.17
CA ASN A 230 -10.32 -38.10 1.73
C ASN A 230 -11.02 -37.51 0.50
N PHE A 231 -10.46 -36.47 -0.13
CA PHE A 231 -11.05 -35.86 -1.33
C PHE A 231 -11.02 -36.84 -2.50
N ARG A 232 -12.20 -37.16 -3.04
CA ARG A 232 -12.34 -37.92 -4.29
C ARG A 232 -13.33 -37.21 -5.20
N SER A 233 -12.92 -36.98 -6.45
CA SER A 233 -13.87 -36.58 -7.49
C SER A 233 -14.62 -37.80 -8.03
N ASN A 234 -15.73 -37.58 -8.73
CA ASN A 234 -16.46 -38.65 -9.43
C ASN A 234 -15.69 -39.21 -10.66
N GLY A 235 -14.50 -38.67 -10.96
CA GLY A 235 -13.66 -39.06 -12.08
C GLY A 235 -12.45 -39.88 -11.66
N SER A 236 -11.37 -39.76 -12.44
CA SER A 236 -10.12 -40.48 -12.20
C SER A 236 -9.31 -39.92 -11.02
N ALA A 237 -8.23 -40.62 -10.66
CA ALA A 237 -7.25 -40.10 -9.69
C ALA A 237 -6.59 -38.80 -10.19
N GLU A 238 -6.33 -38.70 -11.50
CA GLU A 238 -5.77 -37.49 -12.13
C GLU A 238 -6.74 -36.31 -12.05
N ASP A 239 -8.03 -36.54 -12.30
CA ASP A 239 -9.06 -35.51 -12.17
C ASP A 239 -9.17 -34.99 -10.73
N SER A 240 -9.05 -35.91 -9.76
CA SER A 240 -9.05 -35.57 -8.33
C SER A 240 -7.83 -34.73 -7.96
N ALA A 241 -6.64 -35.10 -8.45
CA ALA A 241 -5.39 -34.34 -8.24
C ALA A 241 -5.45 -32.94 -8.88
N PHE A 242 -6.02 -32.83 -10.09
CA PHE A 242 -6.20 -31.55 -10.77
C PHE A 242 -7.15 -30.64 -10.00
N GLN A 243 -8.29 -31.16 -9.54
CA GLN A 243 -9.28 -30.38 -8.80
C GLN A 243 -8.76 -29.92 -7.43
N ILE A 244 -8.05 -30.78 -6.68
CA ILE A 244 -7.50 -30.39 -5.37
C ILE A 244 -6.42 -29.31 -5.54
N ASN A 245 -5.58 -29.40 -6.57
CA ASN A 245 -4.56 -28.39 -6.84
C ASN A 245 -5.16 -27.03 -7.22
N GLN A 246 -6.31 -26.99 -7.91
CA GLN A 246 -7.02 -25.73 -8.15
C GLN A 246 -7.58 -25.11 -6.86
N LEU A 247 -8.04 -25.93 -5.92
CA LEU A 247 -8.50 -25.43 -4.61
C LEU A 247 -7.32 -24.94 -3.78
N ALA A 248 -6.24 -25.72 -3.72
CA ALA A 248 -5.02 -25.36 -3.04
C ALA A 248 -4.42 -24.06 -3.59
N ALA A 249 -4.36 -23.88 -4.91
CA ALA A 249 -3.83 -22.65 -5.50
C ALA A 249 -4.59 -21.39 -5.06
N LYS A 250 -5.91 -21.47 -4.89
CA LYS A 250 -6.72 -20.35 -4.38
C LYS A 250 -6.48 -20.10 -2.90
N GLU A 251 -6.36 -21.16 -2.11
CA GLU A 251 -6.11 -21.05 -0.68
C GLU A 251 -4.70 -20.51 -0.40
N ILE A 252 -3.68 -21.01 -1.13
CA ILE A 252 -2.30 -20.53 -1.05
C ILE A 252 -2.19 -19.05 -1.40
N ALA A 253 -2.95 -18.56 -2.38
CA ALA A 253 -2.95 -17.14 -2.72
C ALA A 253 -3.66 -16.25 -1.68
N ARG A 254 -4.50 -16.85 -0.84
CA ARG A 254 -5.24 -16.18 0.24
C ARG A 254 -4.42 -16.09 1.53
N GLN A 255 -3.72 -17.18 1.88
CA GLN A 255 -2.78 -17.26 3.00
C GLN A 255 -1.54 -16.38 2.73
#